data_AF-A0A8T6SCV1-F1
#
_entry.id   AF-A0A8T6SCV1-F1
#
_cell.length_a   1.000
_cell.length_b   1.000
_cell.length_c   1.000
_cell.angle_alpha   90.00
_cell.angle_beta   90.00
_cell.angle_gamma   90.00
#
_symmetry.space_group_name_H-M   'P 1'
#
loop_
_entity.id
_entity.type
_entity.pdbx_description
1 polymer ?
#
loop_
_entity_poly.entity_id
_entity_poly.type
_entity_poly.pdbx_seq_one_letter_code
_entity_poly.pdbx_strand_id
1 'polypeptide(L)'
;VIYKHALRNALLPVITYEGYSIGFLFGGAAVIEYIFAWPGLGQFMVDMAVLRDYPTLMGLGMVIAIMVLLANLGADIAYAVADPRIGYD
;
A
#
# COMPACT_ATOMS: atom_id res chain seq x y z
N VAL A 1 -30.30 -6.30 13.50
CA VAL A 1 -29.51 -5.58 14.53
C VAL A 1 -28.09 -6.16 14.72
N ILE A 2 -27.81 -7.41 14.35
CA ILE A 2 -26.44 -7.98 14.40
C ILE A 2 -25.55 -7.50 13.23
N TYR A 3 -26.04 -7.55 11.98
CA TYR A 3 -25.28 -7.09 10.79
C TYR A 3 -24.82 -5.63 10.84
N LYS A 4 -25.57 -4.73 11.50
CA LYS A 4 -25.21 -3.30 11.60
C LYS A 4 -24.15 -3.02 12.67
N HIS A 5 -24.10 -3.82 13.75
CA HIS A 5 -23.20 -3.60 14.88
C HIS A 5 -21.93 -4.46 14.79
N ALA A 6 -22.05 -5.72 14.39
CA ALA A 6 -20.92 -6.64 14.25
C ALA A 6 -20.02 -6.26 13.06
N LEU A 7 -20.61 -5.88 11.93
CA LEU A 7 -19.85 -5.46 10.73
C LEU A 7 -19.01 -4.21 11.01
N ARG A 8 -19.57 -3.24 11.75
CA ARG A 8 -18.88 -2.00 12.09
C ARG A 8 -17.69 -2.21 13.02
N ASN A 9 -17.81 -3.11 14.00
CA ASN A 9 -16.71 -3.43 14.93
C ASN A 9 -15.65 -4.37 14.30
N ALA A 10 -16.01 -5.16 13.29
CA ALA A 10 -15.09 -6.03 12.57
C ALA A 10 -14.30 -5.31 11.46
N LEU A 11 -14.84 -4.22 10.90
CA LEU A 11 -14.18 -3.44 9.84
C LEU A 11 -12.95 -2.67 10.33
N LEU A 12 -12.93 -2.24 11.60
CA LEU A 12 -11.79 -1.53 12.21
C LEU A 12 -10.47 -2.30 12.07
N PRO A 13 -10.33 -3.55 12.61
CA PRO A 13 -9.09 -4.30 12.48
C PRO A 13 -8.80 -4.76 11.05
N VAL A 14 -9.83 -4.94 10.20
CA VAL A 14 -9.64 -5.29 8.79
C VAL A 14 -8.97 -4.14 8.03
N ILE A 15 -9.44 -2.90 8.21
CA ILE A 15 -8.86 -1.75 7.52
C ILE A 15 -7.41 -1.48 7.98
N THR A 16 -7.13 -1.63 9.28
CA THR A 16 -5.75 -1.50 9.81
C THR A 16 -4.82 -2.59 9.27
N TYR A 17 -5.31 -3.82 9.12
CA TYR A 17 -4.54 -4.93 8.55
C TYR A 17 -4.24 -4.70 7.06
N GLU A 18 -5.25 -4.29 6.29
CA GLU A 18 -5.11 -4.04 4.85
C GLU A 18 -4.14 -2.87 4.55
N GLY A 19 -4.08 -1.84 5.40
CA GLY A 19 -3.08 -0.76 5.27
C GLY A 19 -1.63 -1.28 5.34
N TYR A 20 -1.37 -2.26 6.20
CA TYR A 20 -0.05 -2.91 6.27
C TYR A 20 0.24 -3.79 5.04
N SER A 21 -0.80 -4.43 4.49
CA SER A 21 -0.68 -5.31 3.32
C SER A 21 -0.29 -4.57 2.05
N ILE A 22 -0.63 -3.28 1.90
CA ILE A 22 -0.28 -2.48 0.71
C ILE A 22 1.25 -2.41 0.50
N GLY A 23 2.02 -2.17 1.56
CA GLY A 23 3.48 -2.15 1.46
C GLY A 23 4.07 -3.52 1.06
N PHE A 24 3.47 -4.60 1.57
CA PHE A 24 3.85 -5.96 1.20
C PHE A 24 3.50 -6.30 -0.25
N LEU A 25 2.37 -5.80 -0.76
CA LEU A 25 1.95 -5.99 -2.16
C LEU A 25 2.95 -5.38 -3.14
N PHE A 26 3.46 -4.17 -2.89
CA PHE A 26 4.49 -3.58 -3.76
C PHE A 26 5.79 -4.40 -3.76
N GLY A 27 6.23 -4.90 -2.61
CA GLY A 27 7.41 -5.77 -2.51
C GLY A 27 7.22 -7.11 -3.22
N GLY A 28 6.08 -7.77 -3.03
CA GLY A 28 5.76 -9.03 -3.70
C GLY A 28 5.55 -8.87 -5.21
N ALA A 29 4.93 -7.77 -5.64
CA ALA A 29 4.75 -7.43 -7.05
C ALA A 29 6.08 -7.29 -7.77
N ALA A 30 7.09 -6.64 -7.17
CA ALA A 30 8.41 -6.52 -7.78
C ALA A 30 9.08 -7.89 -8.05
N VAL A 31 8.89 -8.86 -7.15
CA VAL A 31 9.40 -10.22 -7.33
C VAL A 31 8.68 -10.94 -8.48
N ILE A 32 7.35 -10.80 -8.56
CA ILE A 32 6.54 -11.38 -9.63
C ILE A 32 6.92 -10.76 -10.97
N GLU A 33 7.04 -9.42 -11.03
CA GLU A 33 7.45 -8.69 -12.23
C GLU A 33 8.80 -9.17 -12.75
N TYR A 34 9.77 -9.35 -11.85
CA TYR A 34 11.10 -9.83 -12.22
C TYR A 34 11.09 -11.28 -12.71
N ILE A 35 10.41 -12.20 -12.01
CA ILE A 35 10.41 -13.63 -12.36
C ILE A 35 9.66 -13.88 -13.67
N PHE A 36 8.53 -13.21 -13.89
CA PHE A 36 7.70 -13.39 -15.08
C PHE A 36 8.06 -12.45 -16.23
N ALA A 37 9.10 -11.63 -16.09
CA ALA A 37 9.48 -10.58 -17.04
C ALA A 37 8.28 -9.68 -17.43
N TRP A 38 7.41 -9.40 -16.45
CA TRP A 38 6.26 -8.52 -16.65
C TRP A 38 6.73 -7.06 -16.54
N PRO A 39 6.54 -6.24 -17.58
CA PRO A 39 7.06 -4.88 -17.60
C PRO A 39 6.39 -4.03 -16.51
N GLY A 40 7.15 -3.69 -15.48
CA GLY A 40 6.69 -2.94 -14.32
C GLY A 40 7.80 -2.18 -13.59
N LEU A 41 7.41 -1.39 -12.60
CA LEU A 41 8.32 -0.52 -11.85
C LEU A 41 9.31 -1.32 -10.99
N GLY A 42 8.88 -2.46 -10.45
CA GLY A 42 9.71 -3.37 -9.66
C GLY A 42 10.80 -4.03 -10.50
N GLN A 43 10.46 -4.51 -11.70
CA GLN A 43 11.47 -5.01 -12.65
C GLN A 43 12.48 -3.90 -13.00
N PHE A 44 11.99 -2.70 -13.30
CA PHE A 44 12.85 -1.56 -13.65
C PHE A 44 13.79 -1.15 -12.50
N MET A 45 13.34 -1.21 -11.25
CA MET A 45 14.20 -1.00 -10.08
C MET A 45 15.32 -2.04 -9.96
N VAL A 46 15.01 -3.32 -10.21
CA VAL A 46 16.01 -4.39 -10.16
C VAL A 46 17.07 -4.18 -11.25
N ASP A 47 16.66 -3.79 -12.46
CA ASP A 47 17.57 -3.50 -13.56
C ASP A 47 18.52 -2.34 -13.22
N MET A 48 17.99 -1.25 -12.65
CA MET A 48 18.81 -0.11 -12.21
C MET A 48 19.74 -0.47 -11.05
N ALA A 49 19.32 -1.36 -10.15
CA ALA A 49 20.16 -1.86 -9.07
C ALA A 49 21.34 -2.68 -9.60
N VAL A 50 21.11 -3.52 -10.62
CA VAL A 50 22.18 -4.29 -11.30
C VAL A 50 23.14 -3.36 -12.03
N LEU A 51 22.62 -2.32 -12.69
CA LEU A 51 23.40 -1.29 -13.38
C LEU A 51 24.12 -0.32 -12.43
N ARG A 52 23.86 -0.41 -11.11
CA ARG A 52 24.37 0.49 -10.07
C ARG A 52 24.05 1.96 -10.32
N ASP A 53 22.93 2.22 -10.97
CA ASP A 53 22.43 3.58 -11.16
C ASP A 53 21.63 4.01 -9.92
N TYR A 54 22.36 4.45 -8.90
CA TYR A 54 21.78 4.91 -7.63
C TYR A 54 20.86 6.12 -7.78
N PRO A 55 21.17 7.16 -8.59
CA PRO A 55 20.24 8.27 -8.81
C PRO A 55 18.87 7.82 -9.30
N THR A 56 18.82 6.94 -10.30
CA THR A 56 17.55 6.45 -10.85
C THR A 56 16.81 5.57 -9.86
N LEU A 57 17.53 4.68 -9.15
CA LEU A 57 16.95 3.83 -8.10
C LEU A 57 16.35 4.66 -6.97
N MET A 58 17.03 5.73 -6.54
CA MET A 58 16.55 6.62 -5.48
C MET A 58 15.34 7.44 -5.94
N GLY A 59 15.32 7.89 -7.20
CA GLY A 59 14.16 8.53 -7.82
C GLY A 59 12.93 7.62 -7.86
N LEU A 60 13.09 6.37 -8.32
CA LEU A 60 12.02 5.36 -8.32
C LEU A 60 11.53 5.06 -6.90
N GLY A 61 12.46 4.89 -5.95
CA GLY A 61 12.14 4.68 -4.54
C GLY A 61 11.31 5.82 -3.96
N MET A 62 11.62 7.08 -4.31
CA MET A 62 10.84 8.24 -3.88
C MET A 62 9.43 8.24 -4.47
N VAL A 63 9.27 7.90 -5.75
CA VAL A 63 7.94 7.78 -6.39
C VAL A 63 7.10 6.70 -5.70
N ILE A 64 7.68 5.53 -5.44
CA ILE A 64 6.98 4.43 -4.76
C ILE A 64 6.62 4.83 -3.33
N ALA A 65 7.52 5.50 -2.60
CA ALA A 65 7.22 5.99 -1.26
C ALA A 65 6.03 6.96 -1.26
N ILE A 66 5.96 7.88 -2.24
CA ILE A 66 4.81 8.79 -2.38
C ILE A 66 3.53 8.02 -2.70
N MET A 67 3.58 7.03 -3.60
CA MET A 67 2.40 6.19 -3.92
C MET A 67 1.90 5.43 -2.69
N VAL A 68 2.80 4.84 -1.92
CA VAL A 68 2.46 4.14 -0.67
C VAL A 68 1.89 5.11 0.37
N LEU A 69 2.44 6.33 0.48
CA LEU A 69 1.89 7.36 1.35
C LEU A 69 0.46 7.74 0.95
N LEU A 70 0.21 7.93 -0.34
CA LEU A 70 -1.13 8.23 -0.88
C LEU A 70 -2.11 7.07 -0.65
N ALA A 71 -1.65 5.83 -0.80
CA ALA A 71 -2.46 4.66 -0.54
C ALA A 71 -2.82 4.53 0.94
N ASN A 72 -1.86 4.77 1.84
CA ASN A 72 -2.12 4.82 3.29
C ASN A 72 -3.08 5.96 3.65
N LEU A 73 -2.89 7.15 3.10
CA LEU A 73 -3.81 8.27 3.31
C LEU A 73 -5.23 7.92 2.81
N GLY A 74 -5.34 7.24 1.67
CA GLY A 74 -6.61 6.73 1.16
C GLY A 74 -7.25 5.72 2.12
N ALA A 75 -6.45 4.83 2.71
CA ALA A 75 -6.91 3.88 3.72
C ALA A 75 -7.38 4.61 5.01
N ASP A 76 -6.66 5.63 5.47
CA ASP A 76 -7.04 6.45 6.61
C ASP A 76 -8.35 7.22 6.37
N ILE A 77 -8.55 7.75 5.16
CA ILE A 77 -9.82 8.40 4.77
C ILE A 77 -10.94 7.37 4.71
N ALA A 78 -10.70 6.21 4.11
CA ALA A 78 -11.69 5.12 4.06
C ALA A 78 -12.08 4.67 5.48
N TYR A 79 -11.10 4.59 6.39
CA TYR A 79 -11.31 4.36 7.80
C TYR A 79 -12.18 5.45 8.45
N ALA A 80 -11.87 6.72 8.22
CA ALA A 80 -12.62 7.85 8.77
C ALA A 80 -14.08 7.91 8.28
N VAL A 81 -14.35 7.49 7.04
CA VAL A 81 -15.71 7.40 6.51
C VAL A 81 -16.44 6.16 7.07
N ALA A 82 -15.73 5.06 7.27
CA ALA A 82 -16.30 3.83 7.81
C ALA A 82 -16.63 3.90 9.31
N ASP A 83 -15.91 4.73 10.07
CA ASP A 83 -16.14 4.95 11.51
C ASP A 83 -16.79 6.31 11.83
N PRO A 84 -18.09 6.36 12.12
CA PRO A 84 -18.78 7.58 12.56
C PRO A 84 -18.74 7.80 14.07
N ARG A 85 -17.81 7.16 14.81
CA ARG A 85 -17.48 7.52 16.20
C ARG A 85 -16.40 8.59 16.32
N ILE A 86 -15.87 9.11 15.20
CA ILE A 86 -14.92 10.25 15.19
C ILE A 86 -15.64 11.59 15.41
N GLY A 87 -16.90 11.55 15.85
CA GLY A 87 -17.52 12.69 16.52
C GLY A 87 -16.95 12.79 17.92
N TYR A 88 -16.12 13.81 18.14
CA TYR A 88 -15.72 14.30 19.46
C TYR A 88 -16.91 14.28 20.43
N ASP A 89 -16.84 13.47 21.47
CA ASP A 89 -17.38 13.85 22.79
C ASP A 89 -16.36 14.77 23.47
#